data_AF-A0A3A8WLL2-F1
#
_entry.id   AF-A0A3A8WLL2-F1
#
_cell.length_a   1.000
_cell.length_b   1.000
_cell.length_c   1.000
_cell.angle_alpha   90.00
_cell.angle_beta   90.00
_cell.angle_gamma   90.00
#
_symmetry.space_group_name_H-M   'P 1'
#
loop_
_entity.id
_entity.type
_entity.pdbx_description
1 polymer ?
#
loop_
_entity_poly.entity_id
_entity_poly.type
_entity_poly.pdbx_seq_one_letter_code
_entity_poly.pdbx_strand_id
1 'polypeptide(L)'
;MRKKNPILSNMASQELTEIPQRITYLRQDILQITQAQFADAINISQTYLSLLENGSRTITEPIIDQIFSQFKINPDWLYQGKGEIFQSGADFDKEKLIISQQKSAIDKLQTAYSLKESELNFISWYLSLTPKERGNFSKSLNLIKTLF
;
A
#
# COMPACT_ATOMS: atom_id res chain seq x y z
N MET A 1 12.08 16.91 10.72
CA MET A 1 11.48 15.93 11.66
C MET A 1 9.96 16.01 11.55
N ARG A 2 9.30 14.98 10.99
CA ARG A 2 7.84 14.96 10.83
C ARG A 2 7.21 14.69 12.20
N LYS A 3 6.44 15.65 12.74
CA LYS A 3 5.60 15.40 13.92
C LYS A 3 4.54 14.38 13.51
N LYS A 4 4.61 13.15 14.01
CA LYS A 4 3.41 12.30 14.15
C LYS A 4 2.39 13.18 14.87
N ASN A 5 1.20 13.39 14.30
CA ASN A 5 0.14 14.08 15.02
C ASN A 5 -0.31 13.14 16.15
N PRO A 6 0.09 13.36 17.41
CA PRO A 6 -0.03 12.36 18.48
C PRO A 6 -1.48 12.13 18.94
N ILE A 7 -2.42 12.88 18.36
CA ILE A 7 -3.80 12.98 18.80
C ILE A 7 -4.66 11.84 18.21
N LEU A 8 -4.34 11.34 17.01
CA LEU A 8 -5.19 10.39 16.30
C LEU A 8 -5.13 8.95 16.83
N SER A 9 -4.03 8.55 17.48
CA SER A 9 -3.85 7.16 17.95
C SER A 9 -4.70 6.79 19.17
N ASN A 10 -5.34 7.76 19.82
CA ASN A 10 -6.09 7.58 21.07
C ASN A 10 -7.58 7.94 20.96
N MET A 11 -8.07 8.36 19.79
CA MET A 11 -9.48 8.72 19.59
C MET A 11 -10.29 7.48 19.19
N ALA A 12 -11.42 7.24 19.87
CA ALA A 12 -12.37 6.22 19.44
C ALA A 12 -12.89 6.55 18.04
N SER A 13 -13.25 5.54 17.23
CA SER A 13 -13.70 5.70 15.84
C SER A 13 -14.87 6.69 15.66
N GLN A 14 -15.60 6.96 16.75
CA GLN A 14 -16.74 7.87 16.84
C GLN A 14 -16.35 9.36 16.99
N GLU A 15 -15.07 9.69 17.28
CA GLU A 15 -14.62 11.08 17.53
C GLU A 15 -13.91 11.73 16.33
N LEU A 16 -13.66 11.01 15.23
CA LEU A 16 -13.03 11.57 14.04
C LEU A 16 -14.02 12.45 13.27
N THR A 17 -13.84 13.77 13.30
CA THR A 17 -14.83 14.71 12.74
C THR A 17 -14.68 14.93 11.24
N GLU A 18 -13.50 14.72 10.65
CA GLU A 18 -13.24 15.04 9.24
C GLU A 18 -12.75 13.84 8.40
N ILE A 19 -13.10 13.81 7.11
CA ILE A 19 -12.71 12.77 6.15
C ILE A 19 -11.18 12.53 6.11
N PRO A 20 -10.30 13.56 6.07
CA PRO A 20 -8.85 13.36 6.15
C PRO A 20 -8.39 12.51 7.35
N GLN A 21 -8.99 12.73 8.51
CA GLN A 21 -8.66 12.02 9.73
C GLN A 21 -9.12 10.56 9.66
N ARG A 22 -10.30 10.31 9.09
CA ARG A 22 -10.83 8.96 8.84
C ARG A 22 -10.00 8.17 7.84
N ILE A 23 -9.51 8.80 6.77
CA ILE A 23 -8.58 8.16 5.82
C ILE A 23 -7.26 7.82 6.51
N THR A 24 -6.73 8.74 7.32
CA THR A 24 -5.50 8.51 8.07
C THR A 24 -5.66 7.32 9.02
N TYR A 25 -6.76 7.28 9.77
CA TYR A 25 -7.11 6.19 10.68
C TYR A 25 -7.31 4.86 9.95
N LEU A 26 -8.07 4.86 8.85
CA LEU A 26 -8.24 3.69 8.00
C LEU A 26 -6.88 3.13 7.59
N ARG A 27 -5.97 3.98 7.11
CA ARG A 27 -4.65 3.53 6.66
C ARG A 27 -3.78 3.01 7.82
N GLN A 28 -3.70 3.75 8.92
CA GLN A 28 -2.74 3.50 10.00
C GLN A 28 -3.18 2.42 10.96
N ASP A 29 -4.42 2.48 11.41
CA ASP A 29 -4.89 1.70 12.55
C ASP A 29 -5.65 0.46 12.09
N ILE A 30 -6.40 0.57 11.00
CA ILE A 30 -7.21 -0.53 10.47
C ILE A 30 -6.42 -1.37 9.48
N LEU A 31 -5.96 -0.77 8.37
CA LEU A 31 -5.22 -1.48 7.33
C LEU A 31 -3.75 -1.71 7.71
N GLN A 32 -3.22 -0.87 8.61
CA GLN A 32 -1.83 -0.91 9.06
C GLN A 32 -0.83 -0.94 7.90
N ILE A 33 -1.08 -0.13 6.87
CA ILE A 33 -0.20 -0.02 5.70
C ILE A 33 0.50 1.34 5.66
N THR A 34 1.63 1.37 4.98
CA THR A 34 2.39 2.60 4.79
C THR A 34 1.64 3.58 3.89
N GLN A 35 1.98 4.87 3.99
CA GLN A 35 1.45 5.89 3.11
C GLN A 35 1.74 5.61 1.63
N ALA A 36 2.92 5.04 1.32
CA ALA A 36 3.27 4.65 -0.04
C ALA A 36 2.37 3.52 -0.56
N GLN A 37 2.13 2.48 0.25
CA GLN A 37 1.24 1.37 -0.13
C GLN A 37 -0.19 1.82 -0.35
N PHE A 38 -0.73 2.69 0.51
CA PHE A 38 -2.09 3.20 0.33
C PHE A 38 -2.19 4.09 -0.91
N ALA A 39 -1.23 4.99 -1.12
CA ALA A 39 -1.21 5.89 -2.27
C ALA A 39 -1.13 5.12 -3.59
N ASP A 40 -0.26 4.10 -3.66
CA ASP A 40 -0.15 3.21 -4.82
C ASP A 40 -1.45 2.45 -5.08
N ALA A 41 -2.11 1.95 -4.02
CA ALA A 41 -3.37 1.23 -4.12
C ALA A 41 -4.52 2.08 -4.71
N ILE A 42 -4.50 3.39 -4.51
CA ILE A 42 -5.48 4.34 -5.10
C ILE A 42 -4.88 5.17 -6.23
N ASN A 43 -3.73 4.77 -6.78
CA ASN A 43 -3.08 5.37 -7.94
C ASN A 43 -2.81 6.89 -7.81
N ILE A 44 -2.29 7.33 -6.66
CA ILE A 44 -1.80 8.70 -6.45
C ILE A 44 -0.38 8.72 -5.91
N SER A 45 0.27 9.89 -5.94
CA SER A 45 1.57 10.03 -5.30
C SER A 45 1.46 10.02 -3.77
N GLN A 46 2.46 9.44 -3.10
CA GLN A 46 2.57 9.49 -1.63
C GLN A 46 2.53 10.92 -1.09
N THR A 47 3.21 11.86 -1.77
CA THR A 47 3.22 13.28 -1.39
C THR A 47 1.81 13.86 -1.44
N TYR A 48 1.04 13.55 -2.49
CA TYR A 48 -0.33 14.01 -2.59
C TYR A 48 -1.22 13.43 -1.49
N LEU A 49 -1.12 12.11 -1.21
CA LEU A 49 -1.82 11.51 -0.07
C LEU A 49 -1.48 12.21 1.25
N SER A 50 -0.22 12.59 1.45
CA SER A 50 0.18 13.34 2.66
C SER A 50 -0.47 14.70 2.78
N LEU A 51 -0.72 15.39 1.67
CA LEU A 51 -1.42 16.68 1.65
C LEU A 51 -2.94 16.51 1.87
N LEU A 52 -3.50 15.38 1.45
CA LEU A 52 -4.90 15.04 1.70
C LEU A 52 -5.11 14.70 3.18
N GLU A 53 -4.30 13.80 3.74
CA GLU A 53 -4.41 13.32 5.12
C GLU A 53 -4.23 14.41 6.18
N ASN A 54 -3.43 15.43 5.88
CA ASN A 54 -3.21 16.56 6.79
C ASN A 54 -4.17 17.74 6.55
N GLY A 55 -5.13 17.60 5.62
CA GLY A 55 -6.11 18.64 5.29
C GLY A 55 -5.56 19.82 4.49
N SER A 56 -4.29 19.80 4.05
CA SER A 56 -3.72 20.85 3.21
C SER A 56 -4.30 20.89 1.80
N ARG A 57 -4.89 19.78 1.35
CA ARG A 57 -5.62 19.65 0.08
C ARG A 57 -6.96 18.99 0.35
N THR A 58 -8.00 19.50 -0.32
CA THR A 58 -9.34 18.92 -0.29
C THR A 58 -9.33 17.55 -0.99
N ILE A 59 -9.95 16.57 -0.34
CA ILE A 59 -10.19 15.26 -0.94
C ILE A 59 -11.34 15.40 -1.93
N THR A 60 -11.10 15.01 -3.17
CA THR A 60 -12.09 15.06 -4.24
C THR A 60 -12.87 13.76 -4.33
N GLU A 61 -14.08 13.82 -4.88
CA GLU A 61 -14.94 12.65 -5.09
C GLU A 61 -14.24 11.49 -5.84
N PRO A 62 -13.46 11.72 -6.92
CA PRO A 62 -12.73 10.63 -7.57
C PRO A 62 -11.77 9.88 -6.64
N ILE A 63 -11.14 10.58 -5.69
CA ILE A 63 -10.25 9.94 -4.71
C ILE A 63 -11.06 9.08 -3.74
N ILE A 64 -12.22 9.55 -3.32
CA ILE A 64 -13.12 8.80 -2.45
C ILE A 64 -13.61 7.54 -3.16
N ASP A 65 -13.99 7.64 -4.43
CA ASP A 65 -14.42 6.50 -5.24
C ASP A 65 -13.32 5.45 -5.39
N GLN A 66 -12.07 5.87 -5.58
CA GLN A 66 -10.93 4.96 -5.62
C GLN A 66 -10.75 4.23 -4.28
N ILE A 67 -10.90 4.94 -3.15
CA ILE A 67 -10.83 4.34 -1.81
C ILE A 67 -11.95 3.31 -1.62
N PHE A 68 -13.19 3.63 -2.01
CA PHE A 68 -14.32 2.71 -1.93
C PHE A 68 -14.12 1.47 -2.79
N SER A 69 -13.68 1.66 -4.04
CA SER A 69 -13.42 0.56 -4.97
C SER A 69 -12.37 -0.39 -4.43
N GLN A 70 -11.28 0.17 -3.89
CA GLN A 70 -10.10 -0.57 -3.46
C GLN A 70 -10.28 -1.28 -2.12
N PHE A 71 -10.89 -0.62 -1.13
CA PHE A 71 -10.91 -1.10 0.25
C PHE A 71 -12.29 -1.54 0.74
N LYS A 72 -13.33 -1.45 -0.10
CA LYS A 72 -14.72 -1.87 0.22
C LYS A 72 -15.25 -1.22 1.51
N ILE A 73 -14.95 0.07 1.66
CA ILE A 73 -15.35 0.88 2.82
C ILE A 73 -16.83 1.21 2.75
N ASN A 74 -17.48 1.24 3.90
CA ASN A 74 -18.84 1.73 4.07
C ASN A 74 -18.88 3.27 3.92
N PRO A 75 -19.64 3.82 2.96
CA PRO A 75 -19.73 5.26 2.77
C PRO A 75 -20.23 6.03 4.01
N ASP A 76 -21.19 5.47 4.76
CA ASP A 76 -21.73 6.12 5.96
C ASP A 76 -20.66 6.31 7.03
N TRP A 77 -19.73 5.37 7.13
CA TRP A 77 -18.61 5.48 8.06
C TRP A 77 -17.63 6.56 7.61
N LEU A 78 -17.30 6.64 6.31
CA LEU A 78 -16.34 7.62 5.83
C LEU A 78 -16.89 9.05 5.90
N TYR A 79 -18.16 9.26 5.53
CA TYR A 79 -18.77 10.59 5.47
C TYR A 79 -19.34 11.07 6.80
N GLN A 80 -19.92 10.17 7.60
CA GLN A 80 -20.71 10.54 8.78
C GLN A 80 -20.18 9.92 10.07
N GLY A 81 -19.31 8.92 9.97
CA GLY A 81 -18.82 8.18 11.12
C GLY A 81 -19.78 7.23 11.78
N LYS A 82 -20.75 6.77 11.02
CA LYS A 82 -21.76 5.86 11.50
C LYS A 82 -21.59 4.48 10.85
N GLY A 83 -21.90 3.46 11.62
CA GLY A 83 -21.82 2.07 11.18
C GLY A 83 -20.40 1.52 11.13
N GLU A 84 -20.30 0.31 10.57
CA GLU A 84 -19.04 -0.42 10.42
C GLU A 84 -18.14 0.22 9.37
N ILE A 85 -16.83 0.02 9.52
CA ILE A 85 -15.81 0.57 8.60
C ILE A 85 -15.94 -0.06 7.21
N PHE A 86 -16.10 -1.37 7.18
CA PHE A 86 -16.18 -2.13 5.95
C PHE A 86 -17.63 -2.47 5.60
N GLN A 87 -17.90 -2.65 4.31
CA GLN A 87 -19.17 -3.18 3.85
C GLN A 87 -19.38 -4.62 4.36
N SER A 88 -20.64 -5.01 4.56
CA SER A 88 -20.95 -6.37 5.02
C SER A 88 -20.38 -7.44 4.08
N GLY A 89 -19.64 -8.40 4.63
CA GLY A 89 -18.98 -9.45 3.85
C GLY A 89 -17.69 -9.02 3.14
N ALA A 90 -17.21 -7.80 3.39
CA ALA A 90 -15.89 -7.39 2.93
C ALA A 90 -14.81 -8.12 3.74
N ASP A 91 -13.99 -8.90 3.03
CA ASP A 91 -12.77 -9.50 3.55
C ASP A 91 -11.58 -8.74 2.98
N PHE A 92 -11.12 -7.72 3.70
CA PHE A 92 -9.91 -7.00 3.32
C PHE A 92 -8.68 -7.83 3.70
N ASP A 93 -8.07 -8.45 2.69
CA ASP A 93 -6.82 -9.19 2.84
C ASP A 93 -5.63 -8.30 2.46
N LYS A 94 -4.87 -7.89 3.49
CA LYS A 94 -3.65 -7.10 3.35
C LYS A 94 -2.56 -7.84 2.57
N GLU A 95 -2.45 -9.16 2.73
CA GLU A 95 -1.46 -9.97 2.02
C GLU A 95 -1.78 -9.99 0.52
N LYS A 96 -3.05 -10.17 0.17
CA LYS A 96 -3.53 -10.07 -1.21
C LYS A 96 -3.24 -8.70 -1.84
N LEU A 97 -3.42 -7.61 -1.09
CA LEU A 97 -3.05 -6.26 -1.56
C LEU A 97 -1.55 -6.18 -1.89
N ILE A 98 -0.69 -6.62 -0.97
CA ILE A 98 0.76 -6.59 -1.15
C ILE A 98 1.19 -7.44 -2.35
N ILE A 99 0.64 -8.64 -2.51
CA ILE A 99 0.91 -9.52 -3.66
C ILE A 99 0.51 -8.84 -4.97
N SER A 100 -0.65 -8.17 -5.01
CA SER A 100 -1.10 -7.46 -6.22
C SER A 100 -0.16 -6.31 -6.61
N GLN A 101 0.37 -5.57 -5.63
CA GLN A 101 1.34 -4.50 -5.86
C GLN A 101 2.70 -5.05 -6.34
N GLN A 102 3.17 -6.14 -5.72
CA GLN A 102 4.39 -6.81 -6.17
C GLN A 102 4.25 -7.30 -7.61
N LYS A 103 3.13 -7.93 -7.96
CA LYS A 103 2.84 -8.35 -9.34
C LYS A 103 2.85 -7.16 -10.30
N SER A 104 2.19 -6.05 -9.95
CA SER A 104 2.21 -4.84 -10.77
C SER A 104 3.64 -4.31 -11.00
N ALA A 105 4.51 -4.36 -9.99
CA ALA A 105 5.91 -3.97 -10.13
C ALA A 105 6.67 -4.89 -11.11
N ILE A 106 6.43 -6.20 -11.07
CA ILE A 106 7.00 -7.15 -12.03
C ILE A 106 6.48 -6.89 -13.45
N ASP A 107 5.18 -6.65 -13.62
CA ASP A 107 4.57 -6.34 -14.92
C ASP A 107 5.20 -5.05 -15.52
N LYS A 108 5.50 -4.05 -14.68
CA LYS A 108 6.22 -2.82 -15.08
C LYS A 108 7.65 -3.12 -15.53
N LEU A 109 8.39 -3.96 -14.79
CA LEU A 109 9.75 -4.37 -15.16
C LEU A 109 9.77 -5.17 -16.47
N GLN A 110 8.84 -6.11 -16.62
CA GLN A 110 8.67 -6.88 -17.84
C GLN A 110 8.52 -5.96 -19.05
N THR A 111 7.64 -4.97 -18.93
CA THR A 111 7.36 -4.01 -20.00
C THR A 111 8.56 -3.10 -20.29
N ALA A 112 9.19 -2.55 -19.24
CA ALA A 112 10.27 -1.57 -19.40
C ALA A 112 11.55 -2.15 -20.01
N TYR A 113 11.82 -3.44 -19.76
CA TYR A 113 13.04 -4.12 -20.21
C TYR A 113 12.78 -5.22 -21.24
N SER A 114 11.54 -5.37 -21.70
CA SER A 114 11.11 -6.44 -22.63
C SER A 114 11.56 -7.83 -22.18
N LEU A 115 11.41 -8.12 -20.89
CA LEU A 115 11.92 -9.35 -20.28
C LEU A 115 11.20 -10.58 -20.84
N LYS A 116 11.98 -11.61 -21.16
CA LYS A 116 11.47 -12.93 -21.56
C LYS A 116 10.99 -13.72 -20.36
N GLU A 117 10.19 -14.75 -20.62
CA GLU A 117 9.64 -15.62 -19.57
C GLU A 117 10.73 -16.23 -18.67
N SER A 118 11.86 -16.67 -19.23
CA SER A 118 12.98 -17.19 -18.44
C SER A 118 13.58 -16.17 -17.48
N GLU A 119 13.65 -14.89 -17.89
CA GLU A 119 14.16 -13.79 -17.07
C GLU A 119 13.17 -13.43 -15.96
N LEU A 120 11.86 -13.44 -16.27
CA LEU A 120 10.79 -13.23 -15.28
C LEU A 120 10.73 -14.34 -14.24
N ASN A 121 10.89 -15.59 -14.67
CA ASN A 121 10.94 -16.75 -13.78
C ASN A 121 12.13 -16.63 -12.82
N PHE A 122 13.30 -16.24 -13.33
CA PHE A 122 14.47 -16.00 -12.50
C PHE A 122 14.24 -14.87 -11.49
N ILE A 123 13.72 -13.71 -11.92
CA ILE A 123 13.45 -12.57 -11.03
C ILE A 123 12.43 -12.96 -9.96
N SER A 124 11.34 -13.62 -10.36
CA SER A 124 10.28 -14.04 -9.45
C SER A 124 10.81 -15.02 -8.40
N TRP A 125 11.59 -16.01 -8.83
CA TRP A 125 12.28 -16.94 -7.91
C TRP A 125 13.25 -16.20 -6.98
N TYR A 126 14.11 -15.32 -7.50
CA TYR A 126 15.08 -14.59 -6.69
C TYR A 126 14.39 -13.70 -5.63
N LEU A 127 13.27 -13.08 -5.97
CA LEU A 127 12.48 -12.25 -5.06
C LEU A 127 11.69 -13.08 -4.04
N SER A 128 11.42 -14.36 -4.26
CA SER A 128 10.80 -15.22 -3.24
C SER A 128 11.80 -15.69 -2.17
N LEU A 129 13.11 -15.61 -2.44
CA LEU A 129 14.15 -15.98 -1.48
C LEU A 129 14.22 -15.04 -0.27
N THR A 130 14.56 -15.62 0.89
CA THR A 130 14.89 -14.88 2.11
C THR A 130 16.18 -14.06 1.96
N PRO A 131 16.39 -13.02 2.80
CA PRO A 131 17.64 -12.25 2.76
C PRO A 131 18.91 -13.09 2.92
N LYS A 132 18.85 -14.14 3.75
CA LYS A 132 19.98 -15.07 3.95
C LYS A 132 20.28 -15.87 2.68
N GLU A 133 19.24 -16.41 2.03
CA GLU A 133 19.37 -17.15 0.78
C GLU A 133 19.91 -16.28 -0.36
N ARG A 134 19.40 -15.05 -0.52
CA ARG A 134 19.95 -14.07 -1.48
C ARG A 134 21.41 -13.74 -1.21
N GLY A 135 21.79 -13.64 0.07
CA GLY A 135 23.18 -13.43 0.49
C GLY A 135 24.08 -14.61 0.10
N ASN A 136 23.61 -15.84 0.27
CA ASN A 136 24.34 -17.03 -0.15
C ASN A 136 24.48 -17.10 -1.68
N PHE A 137 23.40 -16.84 -2.42
CA PHE A 137 23.41 -16.80 -3.87
C PHE A 137 24.41 -15.75 -4.41
N SER A 138 24.43 -14.56 -3.82
CA SER A 138 25.38 -13.50 -4.15
C SER A 138 26.84 -13.93 -3.97
N LYS A 139 27.16 -14.68 -2.91
CA LYS A 139 28.50 -15.23 -2.69
C LYS A 139 28.89 -16.19 -3.81
N SER A 140 27.99 -17.10 -4.19
CA SER A 140 28.22 -18.05 -5.28
C SER A 140 28.45 -17.33 -6.62
N LEU A 141 27.67 -16.30 -6.93
CA LEU A 141 27.87 -15.50 -8.15
C LEU A 141 29.22 -14.80 -8.19
N ASN A 142 29.68 -14.26 -7.06
CA ASN A 142 31.00 -13.62 -7.00
C ASN A 142 32.12 -14.62 -7.24
N LEU A 143 32.02 -15.84 -6.74
CA LEU A 143 33.00 -16.89 -7.03
C LEU A 143 33.03 -17.24 -8.52
N ILE A 144 31.87 -17.36 -9.17
CA ILE A 144 31.80 -17.61 -10.61
C ILE A 144 32.46 -16.46 -11.39
N LYS A 145 32.19 -15.21 -11.03
CA LYS A 145 32.82 -14.03 -11.64
C LYS A 145 34.33 -13.93 -11.45
N THR A 146 34.87 -14.60 -10.43
CA THR A 146 36.34 -14.65 -10.22
C THR A 146 37.01 -15.77 -11.00
N LEU A 147 36.23 -16.71 -11.56
CA LEU A 147 36.73 -17.87 -12.30
C LEU A 147 36.75 -17.65 -13.82
N PHE A 148 36.10 -16.59 -14.31
CA PHE A 148 36.01 -16.19 -15.72
C PHE A 148 36.36 -14.70 -15.84
#